data_AF-A0AAN6Y5E9-F1
#
_entry.id   AF-A0AAN6Y5E9-F1
#
_cell.length_a   1.000
_cell.length_b   1.000
_cell.length_c   1.000
_cell.angle_alpha   90.00
_cell.angle_beta   90.00
_cell.angle_gamma   90.00
#
_symmetry.space_group_name_H-M   'P 1'
#
loop_
_entity.id
_entity.type
_entity.pdbx_description
1 polymer ?
#
loop_
_entity_poly.entity_id
_entity_poly.type
_entity_poly.pdbx_seq_one_letter_code
_entity_poly.pdbx_strand_id
1 'polypeptide(L)'
;MHHLLAALLLGADLALGAAVPLAPLRRPQLVHAARIHGLRPIPVKEIESTHSHYSLSPADKASSMACVDVSLSYPRWEITNMVFTVVNYSQAYTIGDVAFTARNPAINLSTNCWAEDIELSGSSDAWHACTVPGTDFQFRLGSYDLKMRGSWDCGAGDSRSMQFKAGGVGNTAGIRRCDDFPYEARGWETRCIMDDSAVAAGLSSPVAIEPAQPAVPEIPEFRARSCTDRSATPGWTIGSFSVSGDGSLKINVTNLSNEQGLACEAKLDGKSKWVDCKDVNRSKNIVSTGLLFDGEHGILGVKQTWNCPAEPYVESEPGPYTGVGYLTTSQLKCASGSTCSLPQATTLNGYINAGPGIPHTSYVRSCTLNSFNSTSLTLKSYEISSATKKSATFDLYNQGSGDNYKIAGVALSDDGAWHDCSPSEALPWQLDGCQYSLDAAHEKLGFKIKWDCDDRDPLHPILFEAEASASLPKEECASDKCGLAKDSKGVELAISSLTWASSKKPMDKGPLLPWI
;
A
#
# COMPACT_ATOMS: atom_id res chain seq x y z
N MET A 1 -18.64 -41.29 37.68
CA MET A 1 -17.30 -41.57 38.24
C MET A 1 -16.51 -40.27 38.14
N HIS A 2 -16.52 -39.39 39.16
CA HIS A 2 -15.70 -39.43 40.40
C HIS A 2 -14.20 -39.52 40.03
N HIS A 3 -13.34 -38.53 40.26
CA HIS A 3 -13.02 -37.71 41.45
C HIS A 3 -12.52 -36.30 41.02
N LEU A 4 -12.66 -35.13 41.67
CA LEU A 4 -12.80 -34.66 43.07
C LEU A 4 -11.53 -34.73 43.94
N LEU A 5 -10.88 -33.57 44.16
CA LEU A 5 -10.38 -32.95 45.43
C LEU A 5 -9.24 -31.94 45.14
N ALA A 6 -9.40 -30.64 45.44
CA ALA A 6 -9.19 -29.92 46.73
C ALA A 6 -7.76 -29.33 46.81
N ALA A 7 -7.56 -28.00 46.76
CA ALA A 7 -7.75 -26.98 47.80
C ALA A 7 -6.78 -27.07 48.99
N LEU A 8 -5.93 -26.06 49.17
CA LEU A 8 -5.39 -25.66 50.48
C LEU A 8 -4.92 -24.20 50.46
N LEU A 9 -5.65 -23.38 51.22
CA LEU A 9 -5.26 -22.10 51.79
C LEU A 9 -4.25 -22.32 52.90
N LEU A 10 -3.25 -21.45 53.04
CA LEU A 10 -2.70 -21.05 54.33
C LEU A 10 -2.18 -19.60 54.21
N GLY A 11 -2.72 -18.72 55.04
CA GLY A 11 -2.22 -17.38 55.24
C GLY A 11 -1.06 -17.33 56.22
N ALA A 12 -0.34 -16.22 56.22
CA ALA A 12 0.48 -15.77 57.33
C ALA A 12 0.58 -14.24 57.29
N ASP A 13 -0.12 -13.59 58.22
CA ASP A 13 0.21 -12.27 58.72
C ASP A 13 1.58 -12.32 59.41
N LEU A 14 2.43 -11.32 59.17
CA LEU A 14 3.46 -10.87 60.10
C LEU A 14 3.82 -9.42 59.80
N ALA A 15 3.29 -8.54 60.65
CA ALA A 15 3.70 -7.14 60.79
C ALA A 15 4.89 -7.03 61.75
N LEU A 16 5.82 -6.11 61.45
CA LEU A 16 6.82 -5.41 62.29
C LEU A 16 7.97 -5.04 61.33
N GLY A 17 8.39 -3.80 61.10
CA GLY A 17 8.35 -2.59 61.90
C GLY A 17 9.77 -1.99 61.88
N ALA A 18 9.99 -0.92 61.10
CA ALA A 18 11.17 -0.07 61.24
C ALA A 18 10.89 1.30 60.59
N ALA A 19 10.47 2.25 61.43
CA ALA A 19 10.36 3.66 61.07
C ALA A 19 11.76 4.30 61.03
N VAL A 20 12.12 4.88 59.89
CA VAL A 20 13.30 5.73 59.73
C VAL A 20 12.83 7.19 59.81
N PRO A 21 13.38 8.03 60.69
CA PRO A 21 12.99 9.43 60.78
C PRO A 21 13.66 10.24 59.67
N LEU A 22 12.89 10.71 58.70
CA LEU A 22 13.35 11.71 57.73
C LEU A 22 13.27 13.11 58.35
N ALA A 23 14.42 13.77 58.43
CA ALA A 23 14.57 15.15 58.86
C ALA A 23 13.89 16.13 57.89
N PRO A 24 13.35 17.27 58.37
CA PRO A 24 12.68 18.24 57.50
C PRO A 24 13.70 19.06 56.71
N LEU A 25 13.73 18.85 55.39
CA LEU A 25 14.42 19.74 54.45
C LEU A 25 13.70 21.09 54.40
N ARG A 26 14.35 22.12 54.95
CA ARG A 26 13.97 23.54 54.82
C ARG A 26 13.98 23.93 53.34
N ARG A 27 12.83 24.32 52.80
CA ARG A 27 12.73 25.06 51.52
C ARG A 27 13.23 26.49 51.72
N PRO A 28 14.09 27.04 50.84
CA PRO A 28 14.35 28.47 50.82
C PRO A 28 13.12 29.20 50.25
N GLN A 29 12.59 30.16 51.01
CA GLN A 29 11.65 31.16 50.51
C GLN A 29 12.41 32.11 49.57
N LEU A 30 12.15 31.98 48.27
CA LEU A 30 12.44 33.03 47.30
C LEU A 30 11.19 33.88 47.13
N VAL A 31 11.16 35.01 47.84
CA VAL A 31 10.21 36.10 47.61
C VAL A 31 10.78 36.96 46.50
N HIS A 32 10.25 36.85 45.29
CA HIS A 32 10.35 37.88 44.25
C HIS A 32 8.98 38.01 43.60
N ALA A 33 8.19 38.94 44.12
CA ALA A 33 6.98 39.41 43.48
C ALA A 33 7.38 40.38 42.36
N ALA A 34 7.58 39.87 41.15
CA ALA A 34 7.59 40.69 39.95
C ALA A 34 6.16 40.77 39.41
N ARG A 35 5.57 41.96 39.56
CA ARG A 35 4.22 42.31 39.12
C ARG A 35 4.22 42.44 37.59
N ILE A 36 3.91 41.36 36.88
CA ILE A 36 3.70 41.40 35.43
C ILE A 36 2.28 41.95 35.20
N HIS A 37 2.20 43.24 34.90
CA HIS A 37 0.97 43.84 34.38
C HIS A 37 0.81 43.48 32.90
N GLY A 38 -0.34 42.87 32.56
CA GLY A 38 -1.03 43.16 31.31
C GLY A 38 -0.60 42.40 30.05
N LEU A 39 -0.63 41.07 30.07
CA LEU A 39 -0.86 40.31 28.83
C LEU A 39 -2.30 39.79 28.87
N ARG A 40 -3.17 40.37 28.03
CA ARG A 40 -4.48 39.79 27.78
C ARG A 40 -4.28 38.43 27.09
N PRO A 41 -5.03 37.38 27.46
CA PRO A 41 -5.09 36.16 26.68
C PRO A 41 -5.54 36.50 25.26
N ILE A 42 -4.73 36.13 24.27
CA ILE A 42 -5.11 36.15 22.85
C ILE A 42 -6.26 35.14 22.72
N PRO A 43 -7.48 35.56 22.35
CA PRO A 43 -8.57 34.62 22.09
C PRO A 43 -8.13 33.63 21.03
N VAL A 44 -8.51 32.35 21.13
CA VAL A 44 -8.22 31.34 20.09
C VAL A 44 -8.73 31.76 18.70
N LYS A 45 -9.70 32.70 18.64
CA LYS A 45 -10.10 33.42 17.42
C LYS A 45 -8.99 34.18 16.69
N GLU A 46 -7.87 34.52 17.33
CA GLU A 46 -6.74 35.24 16.71
C GLU A 46 -5.70 34.32 16.05
N ILE A 47 -5.91 32.99 16.03
CA ILE A 47 -5.16 32.08 15.14
C ILE A 47 -5.57 32.29 13.65
N GLU A 48 -6.53 33.16 13.37
CA GLU A 48 -6.93 33.51 11.99
C GLU A 48 -5.93 34.41 11.22
N SER A 49 -4.77 34.83 11.73
CA SER A 49 -4.07 35.98 11.10
C SER A 49 -2.53 36.01 11.03
N THR A 50 -1.79 34.90 11.04
CA THR A 50 -0.32 34.99 10.73
C THR A 50 0.24 34.02 9.71
N HIS A 51 -0.57 33.19 9.05
CA HIS A 51 -0.14 32.54 7.82
C HIS A 51 -0.82 33.18 6.63
N SER A 52 0.01 33.77 5.75
CA SER A 52 -0.38 34.21 4.42
C SER A 52 -1.33 33.17 3.83
N HIS A 53 -2.54 33.61 3.45
CA HIS A 53 -3.35 32.89 2.49
C HIS A 53 -2.48 32.65 1.26
N TYR A 54 -1.83 31.50 1.18
CA TYR A 54 -1.56 30.87 -0.10
C TYR A 54 -2.94 30.47 -0.63
N SER A 55 -3.66 31.47 -1.14
CA SER A 55 -4.68 31.27 -2.15
C SER A 55 -3.92 30.70 -3.34
N LEU A 56 -3.71 29.39 -3.33
CA LEU A 56 -3.24 28.69 -4.51
C LEU A 56 -4.19 29.07 -5.64
N SER A 57 -3.59 29.56 -6.72
CA SER A 57 -4.30 29.95 -7.92
C SER A 57 -5.26 28.81 -8.32
N PRO A 58 -6.49 29.12 -8.79
CA PRO A 58 -7.40 28.13 -9.38
C PRO A 58 -6.78 27.27 -10.52
N ALA A 59 -5.55 27.60 -10.95
CA ALA A 59 -4.74 26.85 -11.90
C ALA A 59 -4.16 25.53 -11.36
N ASP A 60 -4.10 25.31 -10.03
CA ASP A 60 -3.63 24.05 -9.43
C ASP A 60 -4.80 23.09 -9.14
N LYS A 61 -5.80 23.03 -10.03
CA LYS A 61 -6.69 21.87 -10.05
C LYS A 61 -5.82 20.66 -10.38
N ALA A 62 -5.49 19.87 -9.35
CA ALA A 62 -4.99 18.52 -9.54
C ALA A 62 -5.84 17.88 -10.64
N SER A 63 -5.18 17.37 -11.69
CA SER A 63 -5.91 16.66 -12.74
C SER A 63 -6.79 15.58 -12.08
N SER A 64 -7.97 15.29 -12.63
CA SER A 64 -8.86 14.28 -12.05
C SER A 64 -8.13 12.96 -11.79
N MET A 65 -7.20 12.58 -12.67
CA MET A 65 -6.30 11.44 -12.49
C MET A 65 -5.36 11.58 -11.29
N ALA A 66 -4.74 12.73 -11.05
CA ALA A 66 -3.89 12.94 -9.88
C ALA A 66 -4.69 12.84 -8.58
N CYS A 67 -5.94 13.31 -8.57
CA CYS A 67 -6.83 13.16 -7.42
C CYS A 67 -7.16 11.69 -7.14
N VAL A 68 -7.56 10.93 -8.16
CA VAL A 68 -7.89 9.50 -8.03
C VAL A 68 -6.66 8.70 -7.60
N ASP A 69 -5.50 8.96 -8.20
CA ASP A 69 -4.24 8.32 -7.82
C ASP A 69 -3.90 8.56 -6.35
N VAL A 70 -3.84 9.81 -5.91
CA VAL A 70 -3.52 10.13 -4.51
C VAL A 70 -4.56 9.54 -3.55
N SER A 71 -5.84 9.54 -3.92
CA SER A 71 -6.93 8.98 -3.09
C SER A 71 -6.82 7.47 -2.91
N LEU A 72 -6.40 6.73 -3.94
CA LEU A 72 -6.26 5.27 -3.89
C LEU A 72 -4.89 4.82 -3.37
N SER A 73 -3.86 5.63 -3.61
CA SER A 73 -2.50 5.36 -3.17
C SER A 73 -2.30 5.67 -1.69
N TYR A 74 -2.74 6.86 -1.27
CA TYR A 74 -2.41 7.39 0.04
C TYR A 74 -3.46 8.39 0.55
N PRO A 75 -4.69 7.92 0.78
CA PRO A 75 -5.73 8.74 1.36
C PRO A 75 -5.32 9.10 2.79
N ARG A 76 -5.09 10.40 3.01
CA ARG A 76 -4.68 10.92 4.31
C ARG A 76 -5.14 12.34 4.53
N TRP A 77 -5.04 12.78 5.76
CA TRP A 77 -5.04 14.19 6.13
C TRP A 77 -3.68 14.56 6.72
N GLU A 78 -3.04 15.60 6.18
CA GLU A 78 -1.86 16.22 6.76
C GLU A 78 -2.32 17.18 7.86
N ILE A 79 -1.85 16.98 9.08
CA ILE A 79 -2.29 17.72 10.27
C ILE A 79 -1.22 18.72 10.66
N THR A 80 -1.62 19.97 10.81
CA THR A 80 -0.73 21.08 11.16
C THR A 80 -1.35 21.93 12.26
N ASN A 81 -0.51 22.63 13.01
CA ASN A 81 -0.92 23.57 14.06
C ASN A 81 -1.88 22.96 15.08
N MET A 82 -1.69 21.68 15.42
CA MET A 82 -2.55 20.99 16.36
C MET A 82 -2.31 21.48 17.78
N VAL A 83 -3.39 21.91 18.42
CA VAL A 83 -3.43 22.41 19.79
C VAL A 83 -4.59 21.77 20.51
N PHE A 84 -4.36 21.32 21.74
CA PHE A 84 -5.45 20.96 22.64
C PHE A 84 -5.26 21.64 24.00
N THR A 85 -6.37 21.91 24.66
CA THR A 85 -6.42 22.51 25.99
C THR A 85 -7.15 21.56 26.92
N VAL A 86 -6.65 21.32 28.13
CA VAL A 86 -7.35 20.55 29.17
C VAL A 86 -7.72 21.49 30.31
N VAL A 87 -8.99 21.46 30.74
CA VAL A 87 -9.53 22.35 31.77
C VAL A 87 -9.52 21.66 33.14
N ASN A 88 -9.09 22.42 34.15
CA ASN A 88 -9.14 22.07 35.56
C ASN A 88 -8.45 20.74 35.91
N TYR A 89 -7.12 20.82 36.02
CA TYR A 89 -6.22 19.75 36.45
C TYR A 89 -6.68 18.99 37.72
N SER A 90 -7.52 19.58 38.57
CA SER A 90 -7.95 18.97 39.84
C SER A 90 -9.21 18.08 39.75
N GLN A 91 -9.95 18.09 38.63
CA GLN A 91 -11.25 17.41 38.49
C GLN A 91 -11.33 16.45 37.28
N ALA A 92 -10.45 15.46 37.28
CA ALA A 92 -10.49 14.27 36.41
C ALA A 92 -10.14 14.44 34.91
N TYR A 93 -9.63 15.60 34.47
CA TYR A 93 -8.86 15.75 33.20
C TYR A 93 -9.59 15.46 31.89
N THR A 94 -10.92 15.48 31.88
CA THR A 94 -11.64 14.98 30.69
C THR A 94 -12.24 16.05 29.80
N ILE A 95 -12.37 17.30 30.24
CA ILE A 95 -13.00 18.35 29.43
C ILE A 95 -11.93 19.29 28.87
N GLY A 96 -12.06 19.66 27.60
CA GLY A 96 -11.12 20.55 26.97
C GLY A 96 -11.48 20.95 25.55
N ASP A 97 -10.53 21.60 24.88
CA ASP A 97 -10.69 22.07 23.51
C ASP A 97 -9.67 21.41 22.60
N VAL A 98 -10.00 21.28 21.32
CA VAL A 98 -9.09 20.78 20.29
C VAL A 98 -9.21 21.66 19.06
N ALA A 99 -8.09 22.06 18.48
CA ALA A 99 -8.03 22.83 17.25
C ALA A 99 -6.84 22.40 16.37
N PHE A 100 -7.04 22.29 15.06
CA PHE A 100 -5.97 22.02 14.08
C PHE A 100 -6.41 22.37 12.66
N THR A 101 -5.44 22.40 11.74
CA THR A 101 -5.70 22.47 10.30
C THR A 101 -5.35 21.13 9.66
N ALA A 102 -6.29 20.56 8.92
CA ALA A 102 -6.12 19.33 8.16
C ALA A 102 -6.12 19.62 6.65
N ARG A 103 -5.12 19.13 5.92
CA ARG A 103 -5.04 19.22 4.45
C ARG A 103 -5.22 17.86 3.82
N ASN A 104 -6.19 17.74 2.91
CA ASN A 104 -6.32 16.57 2.05
C ASN A 104 -5.46 16.78 0.78
N PRO A 105 -4.37 16.02 0.58
CA PRO A 105 -3.47 16.21 -0.56
C PRO A 105 -4.10 15.82 -1.90
N ALA A 106 -5.12 14.95 -1.93
CA ALA A 106 -5.75 14.48 -3.17
C ALA A 106 -6.50 15.60 -3.90
N ILE A 107 -7.20 16.45 -3.15
CA ILE A 107 -7.93 17.61 -3.66
C ILE A 107 -7.24 18.94 -3.32
N ASN A 108 -6.09 18.87 -2.64
CA ASN A 108 -5.32 20.00 -2.14
C ASN A 108 -6.18 21.02 -1.36
N LEU A 109 -7.12 20.51 -0.55
CA LEU A 109 -8.06 21.33 0.24
C LEU A 109 -7.71 21.25 1.72
N SER A 110 -7.59 22.42 2.35
CA SER A 110 -7.41 22.54 3.79
C SER A 110 -8.74 22.82 4.49
N THR A 111 -8.94 22.21 5.66
CA THR A 111 -10.07 22.46 6.55
C THR A 111 -9.58 22.75 7.95
N ASN A 112 -10.25 23.68 8.63
CA ASN A 112 -10.00 23.95 10.04
C ASN A 112 -10.97 23.08 10.85
N CYS A 113 -10.43 22.39 11.84
CA CYS A 113 -11.17 21.51 12.72
C CYS A 113 -11.05 22.06 14.13
N TRP A 114 -12.18 22.28 14.80
CA TRP A 114 -12.21 22.85 16.13
C TRP A 114 -13.44 22.41 16.91
N ALA A 115 -13.25 22.16 18.20
CA ALA A 115 -14.33 21.90 19.14
C ALA A 115 -13.93 22.39 20.55
N GLU A 116 -14.90 22.96 21.27
CA GLU A 116 -14.73 23.49 22.63
C GLU A 116 -15.55 22.69 23.64
N ASP A 117 -15.06 22.66 24.87
CA ASP A 117 -15.73 22.04 26.03
C ASP A 117 -16.15 20.58 25.75
N ILE A 118 -15.28 19.82 25.05
CA ILE A 118 -15.54 18.44 24.68
C ILE A 118 -14.89 17.44 25.65
N GLU A 119 -15.47 16.25 25.71
CA GLU A 119 -14.97 15.12 26.50
C GLU A 119 -13.80 14.43 25.78
N LEU A 120 -12.57 14.68 26.25
CA LEU A 120 -11.28 14.22 25.73
C LEU A 120 -10.84 12.85 26.26
N SER A 121 -11.49 12.27 27.29
CA SER A 121 -11.05 10.99 27.86
C SER A 121 -11.13 9.81 26.89
N GLY A 122 -11.86 9.97 25.79
CA GLY A 122 -12.16 8.92 24.83
C GLY A 122 -13.34 8.04 25.24
N SER A 123 -14.04 8.36 26.34
CA SER A 123 -15.33 7.74 26.70
C SER A 123 -16.48 8.14 25.77
N SER A 124 -16.35 9.29 25.09
CA SER A 124 -17.32 9.78 24.12
C SER A 124 -16.97 9.33 22.70
N ASP A 125 -17.95 8.78 21.99
CA ASP A 125 -17.87 8.50 20.55
C ASP A 125 -18.41 9.66 19.67
N ALA A 126 -18.48 10.86 20.25
CA ALA A 126 -18.90 12.06 19.52
C ALA A 126 -17.88 12.44 18.43
N TRP A 127 -18.42 12.79 17.26
CA TRP A 127 -17.69 13.36 16.14
C TRP A 127 -17.94 14.85 16.07
N HIS A 128 -16.90 15.61 15.75
CA HIS A 128 -16.94 17.06 15.64
C HIS A 128 -16.68 17.47 14.20
N ALA A 129 -17.55 18.32 13.66
CA ALA A 129 -17.45 18.77 12.27
C ALA A 129 -16.30 19.76 12.08
N CYS A 130 -15.57 19.64 10.98
CA CYS A 130 -14.64 20.64 10.50
C CYS A 130 -15.35 21.67 9.59
N THR A 131 -14.63 22.69 9.13
CA THR A 131 -15.19 23.73 8.25
C THR A 131 -15.62 23.21 6.88
N VAL A 132 -14.99 22.15 6.37
CA VAL A 132 -15.37 21.50 5.11
C VAL A 132 -16.46 20.46 5.40
N PRO A 133 -17.67 20.60 4.80
CA PRO A 133 -18.77 19.67 5.05
C PRO A 133 -18.40 18.21 4.79
N GLY A 134 -18.88 17.33 5.66
CA GLY A 134 -18.61 15.89 5.55
C GLY A 134 -17.23 15.48 6.04
N THR A 135 -16.39 16.41 6.53
CA THR A 135 -15.15 16.09 7.26
C THR A 135 -15.38 16.27 8.75
N ASP A 136 -15.16 15.22 9.52
CA ASP A 136 -15.29 15.21 10.98
C ASP A 136 -14.03 14.66 11.65
N PHE A 137 -13.85 14.98 12.93
CA PHE A 137 -12.77 14.45 13.76
C PHE A 137 -13.25 13.98 15.13
N GLN A 138 -12.42 13.15 15.76
CA GLN A 138 -12.49 12.76 17.17
C GLN A 138 -11.07 12.75 17.73
N PHE A 139 -10.87 13.22 18.97
CA PHE A 139 -9.58 13.19 19.64
C PHE A 139 -9.68 12.49 21.00
N ARG A 140 -8.64 11.72 21.37
CA ARG A 140 -8.57 11.00 22.65
C ARG A 140 -7.27 11.34 23.38
N LEU A 141 -7.38 11.96 24.55
CA LEU A 141 -6.23 12.41 25.34
C LEU A 141 -5.37 11.26 25.88
N GLY A 142 -5.98 10.12 26.25
CA GLY A 142 -5.25 9.01 26.87
C GLY A 142 -4.23 8.32 25.94
N SER A 143 -4.52 8.30 24.64
CA SER A 143 -3.64 7.74 23.60
C SER A 143 -3.04 8.80 22.67
N TYR A 144 -3.53 10.04 22.76
CA TYR A 144 -3.32 11.08 21.77
C TYR A 144 -3.75 10.65 20.36
N ASP A 145 -4.77 9.80 20.24
CA ASP A 145 -5.27 9.39 18.93
C ASP A 145 -6.10 10.53 18.32
N LEU A 146 -5.78 10.89 17.08
CA LEU A 146 -6.63 11.74 16.26
C LEU A 146 -7.31 10.87 15.20
N LYS A 147 -8.63 10.73 15.29
CA LYS A 147 -9.42 10.10 14.25
C LYS A 147 -9.98 11.15 13.33
N MET A 148 -9.99 10.84 12.04
CA MET A 148 -10.65 11.66 11.02
C MET A 148 -11.51 10.78 10.13
N ARG A 149 -12.61 11.35 9.66
CA ARG A 149 -13.38 10.80 8.54
C ARG A 149 -13.80 11.92 7.61
N GLY A 150 -13.90 11.63 6.33
CA GLY A 150 -14.20 12.64 5.34
C GLY A 150 -14.72 12.08 4.03
N SER A 151 -15.28 12.96 3.21
CA SER A 151 -15.61 12.68 1.81
C SER A 151 -15.06 13.75 0.88
N TRP A 152 -14.61 13.35 -0.30
CA TRP A 152 -14.18 14.26 -1.35
C TRP A 152 -14.49 13.71 -2.74
N ASP A 153 -14.67 14.62 -3.70
CA ASP A 153 -15.00 14.26 -5.08
C ASP A 153 -13.81 14.55 -6.01
N CYS A 154 -13.34 13.54 -6.72
CA CYS A 154 -12.38 13.71 -7.81
C CYS A 154 -13.14 13.91 -9.12
N GLY A 155 -12.86 14.99 -9.85
CA GLY A 155 -13.51 15.27 -11.14
C GLY A 155 -14.92 15.85 -11.03
N ALA A 156 -15.20 16.67 -10.01
CA ALA A 156 -16.50 17.32 -9.84
C ALA A 156 -16.96 18.02 -11.15
N GLY A 157 -18.13 17.62 -11.66
CA GLY A 157 -18.71 18.12 -12.91
C GLY A 157 -18.39 17.29 -14.17
N ASP A 158 -17.59 16.22 -14.05
CA ASP A 158 -17.40 15.21 -15.09
C ASP A 158 -18.37 14.05 -14.88
N SER A 159 -18.84 13.45 -15.97
CA SER A 159 -19.48 12.12 -16.01
C SER A 159 -18.68 11.02 -15.29
N ARG A 160 -17.35 11.22 -15.14
CA ARG A 160 -16.43 10.31 -14.44
C ARG A 160 -16.11 10.76 -13.01
N SER A 161 -16.92 11.63 -12.41
CA SER A 161 -16.67 12.05 -11.03
C SER A 161 -16.72 10.85 -10.07
N MET A 162 -15.69 10.71 -9.26
CA MET A 162 -15.59 9.67 -8.23
C MET A 162 -15.68 10.29 -6.85
N GLN A 163 -16.63 9.83 -6.05
CA GLN A 163 -16.77 10.23 -4.64
C GLN A 163 -16.07 9.23 -3.73
N PHE A 164 -15.10 9.73 -2.98
CA PHE A 164 -14.38 8.99 -1.97
C PHE A 164 -14.98 9.24 -0.59
N LYS A 165 -15.01 8.20 0.25
CA LYS A 165 -15.26 8.32 1.68
C LYS A 165 -14.16 7.58 2.43
N ALA A 166 -13.53 8.23 3.38
CA ALA A 166 -12.41 7.66 4.10
C ALA A 166 -12.54 7.87 5.61
N GLY A 167 -11.89 7.00 6.37
CA GLY A 167 -11.77 7.10 7.81
C GLY A 167 -10.41 6.59 8.25
N GLY A 168 -9.79 7.24 9.24
CA GLY A 168 -8.45 6.93 9.67
C GLY A 168 -8.21 7.26 11.13
N VAL A 169 -7.15 6.66 11.69
CA VAL A 169 -6.62 6.99 13.00
C VAL A 169 -5.16 7.34 12.80
N GLY A 170 -4.80 8.58 13.10
CA GLY A 170 -3.42 9.02 13.16
C GLY A 170 -2.94 8.92 14.60
N ASN A 171 -1.76 8.32 14.77
CA ASN A 171 -0.97 8.60 15.95
C ASN A 171 -0.52 10.05 15.80
N THR A 172 -1.00 10.92 16.69
CA THR A 172 -0.54 12.31 16.66
C THR A 172 0.96 12.35 16.93
N ALA A 173 1.63 13.36 16.38
CA ALA A 173 3.05 13.53 16.61
C ALA A 173 3.34 13.85 18.10
N GLY A 174 4.62 13.89 18.46
CA GLY A 174 5.03 14.23 19.81
C GLY A 174 4.43 15.57 20.27
N ILE A 175 4.16 15.67 21.59
CA ILE A 175 3.86 16.95 22.22
C ILE A 175 5.13 17.79 22.16
N ARG A 176 5.06 18.94 21.49
CA ARG A 176 6.18 19.87 21.36
C ARG A 176 6.37 20.71 22.62
N ARG A 177 5.27 21.21 23.19
CA ARG A 177 5.26 22.07 24.38
C ARG A 177 3.88 22.06 25.03
N CYS A 178 3.84 22.09 26.36
CA CYS A 178 2.64 22.44 27.11
C CYS A 178 2.90 23.66 28.00
N ASP A 179 1.91 24.55 28.07
CA ASP A 179 1.93 25.74 28.92
C ASP A 179 0.69 25.75 29.81
N ASP A 180 0.91 26.00 31.10
CA ASP A 180 -0.17 26.20 32.07
C ASP A 180 -0.49 27.68 32.19
N PHE A 181 -1.76 28.04 32.13
CA PHE A 181 -2.19 29.41 32.42
C PHE A 181 -3.52 29.45 33.19
N PRO A 182 -3.69 30.45 34.07
CA PRO A 182 -4.97 30.70 34.69
C PRO A 182 -5.91 31.35 33.68
N TYR A 183 -7.01 30.67 33.33
CA TYR A 183 -8.09 31.24 32.53
C TYR A 183 -9.26 31.63 33.44
N GLU A 184 -9.54 32.93 33.57
CA GLU A 184 -10.43 33.48 34.62
C GLU A 184 -11.84 32.85 34.65
N ALA A 185 -12.34 32.35 33.51
CA ALA A 185 -13.68 31.78 33.39
C ALA A 185 -13.76 30.25 33.57
N ARG A 186 -12.69 29.50 33.22
CA ARG A 186 -12.69 28.02 33.17
C ARG A 186 -11.73 27.38 34.19
N GLY A 187 -10.93 28.19 34.88
CA GLY A 187 -9.96 27.75 35.87
C GLY A 187 -8.57 27.58 35.28
N TRP A 188 -7.78 26.66 35.84
CA TRP A 188 -6.46 26.36 35.32
C TRP A 188 -6.58 25.55 34.03
N GLU A 189 -5.93 26.02 32.98
CA GLU A 189 -5.88 25.35 31.68
C GLU A 189 -4.44 24.94 31.37
N THR A 190 -4.27 23.73 30.86
CA THR A 190 -3.01 23.27 30.28
C THR A 190 -3.19 23.21 28.77
N ARG A 191 -2.46 24.05 28.04
CA ARG A 191 -2.48 24.08 26.57
C ARG A 191 -1.25 23.36 26.03
N CYS A 192 -1.47 22.34 25.22
CA CYS A 192 -0.42 21.58 24.56
C CYS A 192 -0.43 21.82 23.06
N ILE A 193 0.75 22.05 22.50
CA ILE A 193 1.01 22.20 21.06
C ILE A 193 1.69 20.91 20.59
N MET A 194 1.16 20.30 19.54
CA MET A 194 1.70 19.07 18.95
C MET A 194 2.51 19.40 17.70
N ASP A 195 3.47 18.53 17.37
CA ASP A 195 4.16 18.61 16.09
C ASP A 195 3.22 18.27 14.92
N ASP A 196 3.64 18.61 13.70
CA ASP A 196 2.92 18.24 12.49
C ASP A 196 2.84 16.72 12.36
N SER A 197 1.69 16.22 11.90
CA SER A 197 1.43 14.78 11.80
C SER A 197 0.57 14.44 10.59
N ALA A 198 0.15 13.19 10.46
CA ALA A 198 -0.80 12.77 9.44
C ALA A 198 -1.74 11.70 9.98
N VAL A 199 -2.99 11.73 9.49
CA VAL A 199 -3.96 10.66 9.70
C VAL A 199 -4.05 9.86 8.40
N ALA A 200 -3.43 8.68 8.37
CA ALA A 200 -3.62 7.72 7.28
C ALA A 200 -5.04 7.15 7.34
N ALA A 201 -5.71 7.03 6.20
CA ALA A 201 -7.09 6.61 6.12
C ALA A 201 -7.25 5.31 5.32
N GLY A 202 -8.25 4.50 5.67
CA GLY A 202 -8.84 3.51 4.77
C GLY A 202 -10.00 4.14 4.01
N LEU A 203 -10.19 3.77 2.76
CA LEU A 203 -11.39 4.12 2.00
C LEU A 203 -12.51 3.16 2.36
N SER A 204 -13.73 3.67 2.41
CA SER A 204 -14.98 2.92 2.56
C SER A 204 -15.89 3.04 1.32
N SER A 205 -15.59 3.99 0.42
CA SER A 205 -16.30 4.26 -0.82
C SER A 205 -15.33 4.84 -1.84
N PRO A 206 -15.47 4.53 -3.16
CA PRO A 206 -16.47 3.64 -3.76
C PRO A 206 -16.27 2.16 -3.44
N VAL A 207 -15.06 1.78 -3.04
CA VAL A 207 -14.74 0.44 -2.54
C VAL A 207 -13.99 0.56 -1.22
N ALA A 208 -14.29 -0.38 -0.32
CA ALA A 208 -13.54 -0.54 0.91
C ALA A 208 -12.13 -1.04 0.57
N ILE A 209 -11.14 -0.16 0.73
CA ILE A 209 -9.73 -0.53 0.62
C ILE A 209 -8.99 0.06 1.80
N GLU A 210 -8.02 -0.68 2.32
CA GLU A 210 -7.02 -0.18 3.24
C GLU A 210 -5.71 -0.09 2.47
N PRO A 211 -5.37 1.08 1.89
CA PRO A 211 -4.19 1.19 1.06
C PRO A 211 -2.95 0.77 1.85
N ALA A 212 -2.41 -0.38 1.49
CA ALA A 212 -1.11 -0.77 1.97
C ALA A 212 -0.13 0.07 1.16
N GLN A 213 0.59 0.98 1.83
CA GLN A 213 1.81 1.47 1.22
C GLN A 213 2.64 0.21 0.92
N PRO A 214 3.08 -0.01 -0.34
CA PRO A 214 4.16 -0.96 -0.55
C PRO A 214 5.23 -0.42 0.38
N ALA A 215 5.58 -1.16 1.44
CA ALA A 215 6.50 -0.66 2.42
C ALA A 215 7.81 -0.51 1.66
N VAL A 216 8.11 0.62 1.02
CA VAL A 216 9.30 0.73 0.19
C VAL A 216 10.46 0.56 1.17
N PRO A 217 11.42 -0.34 0.91
CA PRO A 217 12.50 -0.52 1.85
C PRO A 217 13.18 0.84 2.00
N GLU A 218 13.23 1.31 3.24
CA GLU A 218 13.74 2.65 3.54
C GLU A 218 15.15 2.75 2.98
N ILE A 219 15.40 3.82 2.21
CA ILE A 219 16.74 4.14 1.72
C ILE A 219 17.32 5.07 2.77
N PRO A 220 18.12 4.60 3.72
CA PRO A 220 18.68 5.50 4.71
C PRO A 220 19.55 6.53 3.99
N GLU A 221 19.33 7.82 4.29
CA GLU A 221 20.15 8.91 3.74
C GLU A 221 21.64 8.71 4.07
N PHE A 222 21.92 8.09 5.22
CA PHE A 222 23.24 7.73 5.67
C PHE A 222 23.35 6.22 5.85
N ARG A 223 24.26 5.60 5.10
CA ARG A 223 24.62 4.20 5.36
C ARG A 223 25.33 4.11 6.70
N ALA A 224 24.77 3.31 7.59
CA ALA A 224 25.42 3.00 8.84
C ALA A 224 26.79 2.34 8.61
N ARG A 225 27.71 2.55 9.54
CA ARG A 225 29.10 2.06 9.41
C ARG A 225 29.23 0.58 9.74
N SER A 226 28.45 0.08 10.70
CA SER A 226 28.50 -1.31 11.13
C SER A 226 27.73 -2.21 10.17
N CYS A 227 28.12 -3.48 10.08
CA CYS A 227 27.38 -4.46 9.28
C CYS A 227 25.98 -4.74 9.88
N THR A 228 25.90 -4.76 11.22
CA THR A 228 24.66 -4.99 11.97
C THR A 228 23.61 -3.92 11.67
N ASP A 229 23.98 -2.64 11.75
CA ASP A 229 23.05 -1.54 11.50
C ASP A 229 22.59 -1.52 10.03
N ARG A 230 23.50 -1.79 9.08
CA ARG A 230 23.12 -1.92 7.66
C ARG A 230 22.18 -3.09 7.40
N SER A 231 22.27 -4.14 8.20
CA SER A 231 21.42 -5.33 8.05
C SER A 231 19.98 -5.07 8.47
N ALA A 232 19.66 -3.96 9.16
CA ALA A 232 18.28 -3.53 9.42
C ALA A 232 17.56 -3.04 8.15
N THR A 233 18.32 -2.53 7.17
CA THR A 233 17.83 -2.07 5.86
C THR A 233 18.69 -2.71 4.76
N PRO A 234 18.61 -4.03 4.57
CA PRO A 234 19.53 -4.73 3.70
C PRO A 234 19.40 -4.27 2.25
N GLY A 235 20.50 -4.32 1.51
CA GLY A 235 20.51 -3.98 0.09
C GLY A 235 21.55 -4.76 -0.68
N TRP A 236 21.42 -4.77 -2.00
CA TRP A 236 22.29 -5.47 -2.92
C TRP A 236 22.60 -4.61 -4.13
N THR A 237 23.82 -4.69 -4.65
CA THR A 237 24.14 -4.22 -5.99
C THR A 237 24.14 -5.40 -6.94
N ILE A 238 23.30 -5.33 -7.97
CA ILE A 238 23.28 -6.28 -9.07
C ILE A 238 24.25 -5.79 -10.14
N GLY A 239 25.33 -6.53 -10.37
CA GLY A 239 26.35 -6.23 -11.37
C GLY A 239 25.95 -6.76 -12.74
N SER A 240 26.61 -7.83 -13.20
CA SER A 240 26.20 -8.55 -14.40
C SER A 240 24.95 -9.38 -14.12
N PHE A 241 23.99 -9.35 -15.03
CA PHE A 241 22.79 -10.20 -15.00
C PHE A 241 22.50 -10.68 -16.42
N SER A 242 22.33 -11.99 -16.59
CA SER A 242 21.83 -12.58 -17.82
C SER A 242 21.00 -13.83 -17.56
N VAL A 243 19.95 -14.00 -18.36
CA VAL A 243 19.21 -15.26 -18.48
C VAL A 243 19.38 -15.74 -19.90
N SER A 244 19.72 -17.01 -20.12
CA SER A 244 19.76 -17.63 -21.45
C SER A 244 18.49 -18.42 -21.74
N GLY A 245 18.26 -18.72 -23.02
CA GLY A 245 17.04 -19.40 -23.46
C GLY A 245 16.82 -20.82 -22.97
N ASP A 246 17.85 -21.45 -22.43
CA ASP A 246 17.73 -22.71 -21.72
C ASP A 246 17.25 -22.52 -20.26
N GLY A 247 17.02 -21.29 -19.80
CA GLY A 247 16.67 -20.95 -18.42
C GLY A 247 17.86 -20.89 -17.46
N SER A 248 19.11 -20.86 -17.96
CA SER A 248 20.27 -20.60 -17.09
C SER A 248 20.35 -19.11 -16.75
N LEU A 249 20.38 -18.79 -15.46
CA LEU A 249 20.49 -17.45 -14.92
C LEU A 249 21.90 -17.27 -14.34
N LYS A 250 22.60 -16.22 -14.78
CA LYS A 250 23.89 -15.79 -14.22
C LYS A 250 23.77 -14.39 -13.65
N ILE A 251 24.20 -14.20 -12.41
CA ILE A 251 24.10 -12.92 -11.73
C ILE A 251 25.28 -12.67 -10.79
N ASN A 252 25.77 -11.44 -10.76
CA ASN A 252 26.72 -10.98 -9.74
C ASN A 252 25.97 -10.10 -8.74
N VAL A 253 25.96 -10.52 -7.47
CA VAL A 253 25.25 -9.85 -6.39
C VAL A 253 26.27 -9.43 -5.33
N THR A 254 26.30 -8.15 -4.98
CA THR A 254 27.08 -7.65 -3.84
C THR A 254 26.15 -7.23 -2.72
N ASN A 255 26.23 -7.89 -1.57
CA ASN A 255 25.49 -7.51 -0.39
C ASN A 255 26.07 -6.23 0.22
N LEU A 256 25.26 -5.20 0.37
CA LEU A 256 25.70 -3.89 0.86
C LEU A 256 25.90 -3.86 2.39
N SER A 257 25.35 -4.82 3.13
CA SER A 257 25.51 -4.91 4.58
C SER A 257 26.91 -5.39 4.95
N ASN A 258 27.45 -6.40 4.28
CA ASN A 258 28.77 -6.97 4.55
C ASN A 258 29.80 -6.80 3.42
N GLU A 259 29.41 -6.10 2.35
CA GLU A 259 30.24 -5.76 1.18
C GLU A 259 30.79 -6.98 0.42
N GLN A 260 30.19 -8.16 0.63
CA GLN A 260 30.63 -9.39 -0.03
C GLN A 260 29.92 -9.56 -1.38
N GLY A 261 30.73 -9.74 -2.42
CA GLY A 261 30.29 -10.10 -3.77
C GLY A 261 30.11 -11.60 -3.94
N LEU A 262 29.15 -11.99 -4.77
CA LEU A 262 28.85 -13.37 -5.11
C LEU A 262 28.51 -13.48 -6.59
N ALA A 263 29.27 -14.31 -7.30
CA ALA A 263 28.92 -14.74 -8.65
C ALA A 263 28.08 -16.01 -8.57
N CYS A 264 26.88 -15.94 -9.14
CA CYS A 264 25.84 -16.92 -8.97
C CYS A 264 25.39 -17.48 -10.31
N GLU A 265 25.23 -18.81 -10.37
CA GLU A 265 24.55 -19.49 -11.45
C GLU A 265 23.36 -20.30 -10.92
N ALA A 266 22.20 -20.16 -11.56
CA ALA A 266 20.97 -20.85 -11.19
C ALA A 266 20.28 -21.39 -12.44
N LYS A 267 19.55 -22.50 -12.31
CA LYS A 267 18.74 -23.05 -13.40
C LYS A 267 17.27 -22.85 -13.05
N LEU A 268 16.59 -22.03 -13.83
CA LEU A 268 15.16 -21.78 -13.69
C LEU A 268 14.41 -23.05 -14.09
N ASP A 269 13.63 -23.61 -13.17
CA ASP A 269 12.84 -24.83 -13.39
C ASP A 269 11.37 -24.52 -13.74
N GLY A 270 11.00 -23.23 -13.73
CA GLY A 270 9.64 -22.74 -13.94
C GLY A 270 8.64 -23.12 -12.85
N LYS A 271 9.10 -23.75 -11.74
CA LYS A 271 8.25 -24.30 -10.67
C LYS A 271 8.60 -23.77 -9.29
N SER A 272 9.89 -23.59 -9.01
CA SER A 272 10.40 -23.17 -7.71
C SER A 272 10.36 -21.65 -7.57
N LYS A 273 9.83 -21.17 -6.43
CA LYS A 273 9.74 -19.73 -6.10
C LYS A 273 11.13 -19.07 -6.00
N TRP A 274 12.03 -19.79 -5.35
CA TRP A 274 13.41 -19.37 -5.12
C TRP A 274 14.30 -20.49 -5.59
N VAL A 275 15.17 -20.20 -6.55
CA VAL A 275 16.19 -21.13 -7.00
C VAL A 275 17.46 -20.86 -6.21
N ASP A 276 17.98 -21.90 -5.57
CA ASP A 276 19.24 -21.79 -4.84
C ASP A 276 20.39 -21.45 -5.78
N CYS A 277 21.15 -20.45 -5.37
CA CYS A 277 22.35 -20.04 -6.05
C CYS A 277 23.44 -21.11 -5.93
N LYS A 278 23.95 -21.61 -7.06
CA LYS A 278 25.18 -22.42 -7.04
C LYS A 278 26.38 -21.48 -7.00
N ASP A 279 26.97 -21.39 -5.82
CA ASP A 279 28.11 -20.53 -5.58
C ASP A 279 29.38 -21.10 -6.19
N VAL A 280 29.98 -20.37 -7.13
CA VAL A 280 31.29 -20.70 -7.68
C VAL A 280 32.40 -20.24 -6.71
N ASN A 281 32.15 -19.20 -5.91
CA ASN A 281 33.12 -18.59 -4.97
C ASN A 281 32.44 -17.98 -3.71
N ARG A 282 31.74 -18.79 -2.92
CA ARG A 282 31.05 -18.31 -1.71
C ARG A 282 32.02 -17.72 -0.67
N SER A 283 31.81 -16.46 -0.29
CA SER A 283 32.43 -15.90 0.93
C SER A 283 31.91 -16.59 2.18
N LYS A 284 32.76 -16.80 3.20
CA LYS A 284 32.38 -17.43 4.48
C LYS A 284 31.23 -16.72 5.20
N ASN A 285 31.03 -15.44 4.89
CA ASN A 285 30.00 -14.61 5.50
C ASN A 285 28.65 -14.69 4.77
N ILE A 286 28.55 -15.39 3.64
CA ILE A 286 27.28 -15.65 2.96
C ILE A 286 26.84 -17.08 3.26
N VAL A 287 25.70 -17.23 3.93
CA VAL A 287 25.15 -18.52 4.40
C VAL A 287 24.21 -19.14 3.37
N SER A 288 23.39 -18.34 2.69
CA SER A 288 22.52 -18.78 1.60
C SER A 288 22.21 -17.64 0.66
N THR A 289 22.07 -17.93 -0.63
CA THR A 289 21.52 -16.98 -1.61
C THR A 289 20.51 -17.74 -2.45
N GLY A 290 19.29 -17.25 -2.48
CA GLY A 290 18.22 -17.68 -3.38
C GLY A 290 17.91 -16.57 -4.36
N LEU A 291 17.58 -16.96 -5.59
CA LEU A 291 17.19 -16.05 -6.65
C LEU A 291 15.76 -16.34 -7.09
N LEU A 292 15.05 -15.26 -7.39
CA LEU A 292 13.72 -15.31 -7.97
C LEU A 292 13.79 -14.57 -9.30
N PHE A 293 13.23 -15.16 -10.35
CA PHE A 293 13.16 -14.51 -11.65
C PHE A 293 11.85 -14.84 -12.36
N ASP A 294 11.18 -13.78 -12.80
CA ASP A 294 10.01 -13.85 -13.67
C ASP A 294 10.26 -12.95 -14.88
N GLY A 295 10.58 -13.56 -16.01
CA GLY A 295 10.89 -12.84 -17.24
C GLY A 295 9.67 -12.25 -17.93
N GLU A 296 8.48 -12.77 -17.66
CA GLU A 296 7.21 -12.28 -18.23
C GLU A 296 6.80 -10.97 -17.55
N HIS A 297 6.88 -10.94 -16.22
CA HIS A 297 6.50 -9.77 -15.41
C HIS A 297 7.67 -8.83 -15.09
N GLY A 298 8.87 -9.18 -15.58
CA GLY A 298 10.07 -8.38 -15.40
C GLY A 298 10.52 -8.26 -13.94
N ILE A 299 10.44 -9.36 -13.18
CA ILE A 299 10.74 -9.40 -11.75
C ILE A 299 12.05 -10.14 -11.51
N LEU A 300 12.92 -9.54 -10.69
CA LEU A 300 14.14 -10.15 -10.18
C LEU A 300 14.20 -9.97 -8.67
N GLY A 301 14.27 -11.07 -7.92
CA GLY A 301 14.39 -11.06 -6.46
C GLY A 301 15.70 -11.68 -5.99
N VAL A 302 16.21 -11.16 -4.88
CA VAL A 302 17.36 -11.71 -4.15
C VAL A 302 16.93 -11.98 -2.72
N LYS A 303 17.09 -13.22 -2.26
CA LYS A 303 16.96 -13.62 -0.86
C LYS A 303 18.32 -14.07 -0.39
N GLN A 304 18.84 -13.46 0.66
CA GLN A 304 20.17 -13.81 1.15
C GLN A 304 20.16 -13.96 2.66
N THR A 305 20.95 -14.92 3.15
CA THR A 305 21.29 -15.06 4.56
C THR A 305 22.79 -14.84 4.71
N TRP A 306 23.21 -13.97 5.63
CA TRP A 306 24.61 -13.63 5.85
C TRP A 306 24.95 -13.47 7.33
N ASN A 307 26.22 -13.62 7.63
CA ASN A 307 26.81 -13.25 8.91
C ASN A 307 27.51 -11.90 8.75
N CYS A 308 27.48 -11.09 9.81
CA CYS A 308 28.42 -9.99 9.94
C CYS A 308 29.77 -10.55 10.42
N PRO A 309 30.90 -10.01 9.96
CA PRO A 309 32.19 -10.37 10.52
C PRO A 309 32.30 -9.77 11.93
N ALA A 310 32.75 -10.59 12.90
CA ALA A 310 32.98 -10.21 14.29
C ALA A 310 33.57 -8.81 14.40
N GLU A 311 32.76 -7.86 14.83
CA GLU A 311 33.26 -6.55 15.20
C GLU A 311 34.06 -6.72 16.49
N PRO A 312 35.29 -6.16 16.57
CA PRO A 312 36.22 -6.43 17.67
C PRO A 312 35.74 -6.03 19.08
N TYR A 313 34.52 -5.51 19.21
CA TYR A 313 33.97 -4.94 20.43
C TYR A 313 32.60 -5.50 20.84
N VAL A 314 32.05 -6.51 20.15
CA VAL A 314 30.73 -7.09 20.50
C VAL A 314 30.87 -8.59 20.74
N GLU A 315 30.95 -9.00 22.01
CA GLU A 315 31.12 -10.41 22.42
C GLU A 315 29.90 -11.32 22.14
N SER A 316 28.81 -10.77 21.59
CA SER A 316 27.65 -11.52 21.14
C SER A 316 27.23 -11.05 19.75
N GLU A 317 27.78 -11.67 18.70
CA GLU A 317 27.18 -11.47 17.38
C GLU A 317 25.78 -12.07 17.38
N PRO A 318 24.75 -11.31 16.98
CA PRO A 318 23.45 -11.89 16.70
C PRO A 318 23.60 -12.96 15.62
N GLY A 319 22.70 -13.94 15.62
CA GLY A 319 22.67 -15.00 14.62
C GLY A 319 22.59 -14.48 13.19
N PRO A 320 22.59 -15.37 12.19
CA PRO A 320 22.58 -14.98 10.79
C PRO A 320 21.42 -14.02 10.47
N TYR A 321 21.70 -12.99 9.70
CA TYR A 321 20.70 -12.08 9.15
C TYR A 321 20.13 -12.65 7.87
N THR A 322 18.83 -12.55 7.68
CA THR A 322 18.18 -12.87 6.41
C THR A 322 17.49 -11.62 5.89
N GLY A 323 17.65 -11.35 4.60
CA GLY A 323 16.92 -10.29 3.93
C GLY A 323 16.50 -10.65 2.53
N VAL A 324 15.48 -9.93 2.05
CA VAL A 324 14.92 -10.12 0.71
C VAL A 324 14.70 -8.78 0.03
N GLY A 325 15.12 -8.65 -1.23
CA GLY A 325 14.87 -7.48 -2.08
C GLY A 325 14.29 -7.89 -3.43
N TYR A 326 13.56 -6.97 -4.07
CA TYR A 326 12.89 -7.19 -5.36
C TYR A 326 13.04 -6.01 -6.30
N LEU A 327 13.29 -6.33 -7.56
CA LEU A 327 13.39 -5.40 -8.66
C LEU A 327 12.21 -5.68 -9.59
N THR A 328 11.21 -4.81 -9.59
CA THR A 328 10.05 -4.85 -10.50
C THR A 328 10.27 -3.81 -11.58
N THR A 329 10.29 -4.19 -12.86
CA THR A 329 11.06 -3.37 -13.80
C THR A 329 10.34 -2.94 -15.08
N SER A 330 10.47 -1.63 -15.32
CA SER A 330 10.72 -1.06 -16.64
C SER A 330 12.22 -1.04 -17.03
N GLN A 331 13.11 -1.53 -16.16
CA GLN A 331 14.58 -1.59 -16.32
C GLN A 331 15.12 -2.93 -16.86
N LEU A 332 14.44 -4.06 -16.66
CA LEU A 332 14.85 -5.35 -17.21
C LEU A 332 14.42 -5.38 -18.67
N LYS A 333 15.39 -5.56 -19.57
CA LYS A 333 15.11 -5.70 -20.99
C LYS A 333 15.21 -7.16 -21.35
N CYS A 334 14.07 -7.79 -21.57
CA CYS A 334 13.99 -9.11 -22.15
C CYS A 334 13.80 -8.97 -23.66
N ALA A 335 14.76 -9.46 -24.45
CA ALA A 335 14.56 -9.58 -25.88
C ALA A 335 13.55 -10.70 -26.18
N SER A 336 12.71 -10.52 -27.20
CA SER A 336 11.86 -11.58 -27.75
C SER A 336 12.75 -12.75 -28.16
N GLY A 337 12.77 -13.81 -27.36
CA GLY A 337 13.73 -14.90 -27.52
C GLY A 337 14.70 -15.09 -26.35
N SER A 338 14.25 -14.83 -25.12
CA SER A 338 14.75 -15.46 -23.88
C SER A 338 16.09 -14.99 -23.30
N THR A 339 16.68 -13.92 -23.85
CA THR A 339 17.80 -13.24 -23.21
C THR A 339 17.32 -11.97 -22.50
N CYS A 340 17.44 -11.96 -21.17
CA CYS A 340 17.15 -10.78 -20.35
C CYS A 340 18.46 -10.21 -19.79
N SER A 341 18.61 -8.89 -19.79
CA SER A 341 19.78 -8.21 -19.22
C SER A 341 19.40 -6.93 -18.49
N LEU A 342 20.26 -6.51 -17.56
CA LEU A 342 20.21 -5.18 -16.93
C LEU A 342 21.18 -4.25 -17.67
N PRO A 343 20.77 -3.02 -18.04
CA PRO A 343 21.60 -2.11 -18.82
C PRO A 343 22.78 -1.53 -18.03
N GLN A 344 22.66 -1.48 -16.70
CA GLN A 344 23.68 -0.98 -15.79
C GLN A 344 23.57 -1.66 -14.42
N ALA A 345 24.62 -1.55 -13.63
CA ALA A 345 24.59 -2.01 -12.25
C ALA A 345 23.44 -1.32 -11.50
N THR A 346 22.60 -2.10 -10.85
CA THR A 346 21.35 -1.62 -10.22
C THR A 346 21.37 -1.96 -8.75
N THR A 347 21.04 -0.98 -7.90
CA THR A 347 20.91 -1.21 -6.46
C THR A 347 19.48 -1.61 -6.12
N LEU A 348 19.38 -2.66 -5.34
CA LEU A 348 18.18 -3.27 -4.80
C LEU A 348 18.15 -3.01 -3.30
N ASN A 349 17.10 -2.40 -2.77
CA ASN A 349 16.89 -2.35 -1.33
C ASN A 349 15.93 -3.47 -0.94
N GLY A 350 15.96 -3.89 0.32
CA GLY A 350 15.07 -4.92 0.80
C GLY A 350 14.85 -4.88 2.28
N TYR A 351 14.25 -5.97 2.76
CA TYR A 351 13.69 -6.08 4.09
C TYR A 351 14.40 -7.16 4.87
N ILE A 352 14.38 -7.04 6.19
CA ILE A 352 14.71 -8.16 7.06
C ILE A 352 13.62 -9.23 6.98
N ASN A 353 14.02 -10.51 7.01
CA ASN A 353 13.15 -11.68 7.02
C ASN A 353 12.24 -11.81 5.77
N ALA A 354 10.95 -12.11 5.94
CA ALA A 354 10.05 -12.48 4.84
C ALA A 354 9.68 -11.33 3.89
N GLY A 355 10.06 -10.08 4.23
CA GLY A 355 9.56 -8.89 3.55
C GLY A 355 8.07 -8.64 3.78
N PRO A 356 7.56 -7.43 3.49
CA PRO A 356 6.14 -7.25 3.27
C PRO A 356 5.75 -8.15 2.10
N GLY A 357 4.61 -8.84 2.19
CA GLY A 357 4.17 -9.53 1.00
C GLY A 357 3.92 -8.49 -0.09
N ILE A 358 4.30 -8.84 -1.31
CA ILE A 358 4.18 -7.94 -2.45
C ILE A 358 2.75 -8.11 -3.00
N PRO A 359 2.13 -7.07 -3.56
CA PRO A 359 0.95 -7.26 -4.39
C PRO A 359 1.31 -7.94 -5.71
N HIS A 360 0.55 -8.96 -6.12
CA HIS A 360 0.70 -9.66 -7.39
C HIS A 360 0.80 -8.70 -8.57
N THR A 361 0.00 -7.64 -8.57
CA THR A 361 -0.17 -6.70 -9.67
C THR A 361 0.73 -5.46 -9.57
N SER A 362 1.75 -5.48 -8.70
CA SER A 362 2.66 -4.34 -8.51
C SER A 362 3.52 -4.02 -9.75
N TYR A 363 3.65 -4.94 -10.70
CA TYR A 363 4.54 -4.81 -11.86
C TYR A 363 3.99 -3.92 -13.00
N VAL A 364 2.68 -3.62 -13.03
CA VAL A 364 2.04 -2.91 -14.16
C VAL A 364 1.87 -1.41 -14.00
N ARG A 365 2.69 -0.75 -13.17
CA ARG A 365 2.54 0.70 -12.87
C ARG A 365 1.09 1.04 -12.46
N SER A 366 0.55 0.21 -11.57
CA SER A 366 -0.80 0.22 -10.95
C SER A 366 -1.94 -0.37 -11.79
N CYS A 367 -2.23 -1.66 -11.58
CA CYS A 367 -3.39 -2.36 -12.15
C CYS A 367 -4.69 -1.64 -11.82
N THR A 368 -4.86 -1.23 -10.56
CA THR A 368 -6.05 -0.51 -10.11
C THR A 368 -6.27 0.79 -10.88
N LEU A 369 -5.26 1.65 -10.99
CA LEU A 369 -5.41 2.95 -11.67
C LEU A 369 -5.60 2.81 -13.17
N ASN A 370 -4.84 1.91 -13.79
CA ASN A 370 -5.00 1.63 -15.21
C ASN A 370 -6.39 1.07 -15.51
N SER A 371 -6.93 0.23 -14.62
CA SER A 371 -8.28 -0.33 -14.76
C SER A 371 -9.36 0.74 -14.67
N PHE A 372 -9.24 1.71 -13.76
CA PHE A 372 -10.13 2.87 -13.72
C PHE A 372 -10.07 3.75 -14.97
N ASN A 373 -8.90 3.86 -15.58
CA ASN A 373 -8.70 4.65 -16.79
C ASN A 373 -8.99 3.86 -18.08
N SER A 374 -9.16 2.54 -17.97
CA SER A 374 -9.40 1.68 -19.12
C SER A 374 -10.74 2.01 -19.76
N THR A 375 -10.71 2.24 -21.07
CA THR A 375 -11.92 2.51 -21.86
C THR A 375 -12.18 1.44 -22.91
N SER A 376 -11.22 0.53 -23.09
CA SER A 376 -11.30 -0.53 -24.08
C SER A 376 -10.46 -1.75 -23.71
N LEU A 377 -10.85 -2.89 -24.29
CA LEU A 377 -10.03 -4.08 -24.40
C LEU A 377 -9.54 -4.19 -25.84
N THR A 378 -8.44 -4.91 -26.08
CA THR A 378 -7.94 -5.12 -27.44
C THR A 378 -7.88 -6.60 -27.77
N LEU A 379 -8.73 -7.05 -28.68
CA LEU A 379 -8.66 -8.40 -29.23
C LEU A 379 -7.53 -8.46 -30.26
N LYS A 380 -6.37 -8.97 -29.85
CA LYS A 380 -5.16 -9.03 -30.69
C LYS A 380 -5.29 -10.07 -31.79
N SER A 381 -5.80 -11.25 -31.44
CA SER A 381 -6.06 -12.33 -32.39
C SER A 381 -7.27 -13.14 -31.93
N TYR A 382 -7.96 -13.76 -32.87
CA TYR A 382 -8.85 -14.88 -32.58
C TYR A 382 -8.75 -15.92 -33.69
N GLU A 383 -8.93 -17.18 -33.33
CA GLU A 383 -8.95 -18.31 -34.24
C GLU A 383 -10.19 -19.16 -33.93
N ILE A 384 -11.03 -19.40 -34.93
CA ILE A 384 -12.21 -20.25 -34.89
C ILE A 384 -11.93 -21.49 -35.75
N SER A 385 -11.99 -22.67 -35.14
CA SER A 385 -11.97 -23.93 -35.89
C SER A 385 -13.35 -24.21 -36.47
N SER A 386 -13.43 -24.41 -37.79
CA SER A 386 -14.68 -24.74 -38.50
C SER A 386 -14.96 -26.25 -38.56
N ALA A 387 -14.15 -27.08 -37.89
CA ALA A 387 -14.40 -28.51 -37.77
C ALA A 387 -15.73 -28.79 -37.04
N THR A 388 -16.20 -30.04 -37.09
CA THR A 388 -17.50 -30.51 -36.54
C THR A 388 -17.80 -30.12 -35.08
N LYS A 389 -16.82 -29.61 -34.33
CA LYS A 389 -17.01 -28.85 -33.09
C LYS A 389 -16.32 -27.49 -33.24
N LYS A 390 -17.11 -26.42 -33.31
CA LYS A 390 -16.57 -25.06 -33.36
C LYS A 390 -15.93 -24.72 -32.01
N SER A 391 -14.60 -24.60 -32.00
CA SER A 391 -13.85 -24.08 -30.86
C SER A 391 -13.16 -22.77 -31.24
N ALA A 392 -13.03 -21.88 -30.26
CA ALA A 392 -12.30 -20.63 -30.41
C ALA A 392 -11.10 -20.55 -29.47
N THR A 393 -10.09 -19.80 -29.93
CA THR A 393 -9.04 -19.24 -29.10
C THR A 393 -9.04 -17.72 -29.29
N PHE A 394 -9.04 -16.98 -28.18
CA PHE A 394 -8.98 -15.53 -28.15
C PHE A 394 -7.69 -15.07 -27.47
N ASP A 395 -7.06 -14.03 -28.00
CA ASP A 395 -5.95 -13.31 -27.37
C ASP A 395 -6.41 -11.89 -27.07
N LEU A 396 -6.75 -11.63 -25.81
CA LEU A 396 -7.39 -10.40 -25.34
C LEU A 396 -6.43 -9.62 -24.45
N TYR A 397 -6.01 -8.44 -24.90
CA TYR A 397 -5.20 -7.53 -24.12
C TYR A 397 -6.08 -6.60 -23.27
N ASN A 398 -5.86 -6.64 -21.96
CA ASN A 398 -6.51 -5.74 -21.02
C ASN A 398 -5.57 -4.59 -20.67
N GLN A 399 -5.86 -3.38 -21.16
CA GLN A 399 -5.07 -2.19 -20.83
C GLN A 399 -5.10 -1.85 -19.33
N GLY A 400 -6.17 -2.25 -18.64
CA GLY A 400 -6.34 -2.03 -17.21
C GLY A 400 -5.34 -2.83 -16.40
N SER A 401 -5.29 -4.14 -16.61
CA SER A 401 -4.34 -4.98 -15.88
C SER A 401 -2.95 -5.00 -16.52
N GLY A 402 -2.80 -4.61 -17.78
CA GLY A 402 -1.55 -4.68 -18.54
C GLY A 402 -1.23 -6.07 -19.11
N ASP A 403 -2.12 -7.05 -18.93
CA ASP A 403 -1.88 -8.44 -19.30
C ASP A 403 -2.57 -8.84 -20.62
N ASN A 404 -2.06 -9.93 -21.22
CA ASN A 404 -2.69 -10.60 -22.36
C ASN A 404 -3.34 -11.90 -21.89
N TYR A 405 -4.66 -11.99 -22.04
CA TYR A 405 -5.42 -13.17 -21.72
C TYR A 405 -5.56 -14.06 -22.95
N LYS A 406 -4.84 -15.18 -22.93
CA LYS A 406 -5.04 -16.24 -23.92
C LYS A 406 -6.14 -17.19 -23.43
N ILE A 407 -7.32 -17.09 -24.02
CA ILE A 407 -8.50 -17.87 -23.67
C ILE A 407 -8.71 -18.92 -24.75
N ALA A 408 -8.30 -20.17 -24.48
CA ALA A 408 -8.27 -21.25 -25.48
C ALA A 408 -9.34 -22.32 -25.24
N GLY A 409 -9.77 -22.97 -26.33
CA GLY A 409 -10.66 -24.13 -26.28
C GLY A 409 -12.12 -23.78 -25.97
N VAL A 410 -12.54 -22.55 -26.24
CA VAL A 410 -13.92 -22.08 -25.97
C VAL A 410 -14.89 -22.73 -26.95
N ALA A 411 -15.90 -23.45 -26.46
CA ALA A 411 -16.97 -23.95 -27.33
C ALA A 411 -17.83 -22.77 -27.82
N LEU A 412 -17.94 -22.59 -29.15
CA LEU A 412 -18.62 -21.45 -29.73
C LEU A 412 -20.12 -21.68 -29.95
N SER A 413 -20.91 -20.72 -29.47
CA SER A 413 -22.32 -20.51 -29.80
C SER A 413 -22.46 -19.17 -30.51
N ASP A 414 -23.15 -19.16 -31.65
CA ASP A 414 -23.38 -17.98 -32.50
C ASP A 414 -24.88 -17.61 -32.45
N ASP A 415 -25.30 -17.13 -31.30
CA ASP A 415 -26.71 -16.80 -30.98
C ASP A 415 -26.87 -15.42 -30.32
N GLY A 416 -25.78 -14.67 -30.18
CA GLY A 416 -25.74 -13.37 -29.52
C GLY A 416 -25.99 -13.40 -28.01
N ALA A 417 -26.05 -14.58 -27.39
CA ALA A 417 -26.17 -14.71 -25.94
C ALA A 417 -24.78 -14.70 -25.28
N TRP A 418 -24.76 -14.39 -23.97
CA TRP A 418 -23.55 -14.48 -23.16
C TRP A 418 -23.31 -15.94 -22.75
N HIS A 419 -22.14 -16.47 -23.12
CA HIS A 419 -21.68 -17.82 -22.78
C HIS A 419 -20.40 -17.73 -21.97
N ASP A 420 -20.26 -18.59 -20.96
CA ASP A 420 -19.00 -18.69 -20.24
C ASP A 420 -17.89 -19.12 -21.21
N CYS A 421 -16.69 -18.55 -21.04
CA CYS A 421 -15.55 -18.95 -21.85
C CYS A 421 -15.14 -20.41 -21.62
N SER A 422 -15.68 -21.09 -20.59
CA SER A 422 -15.45 -22.48 -20.15
C SER A 422 -14.21 -23.13 -20.79
N PRO A 423 -13.02 -22.61 -20.50
CA PRO A 423 -11.82 -23.02 -21.19
C PRO A 423 -11.44 -24.46 -20.82
N SER A 424 -10.79 -25.16 -21.74
CA SER A 424 -10.18 -26.46 -21.45
C SER A 424 -8.97 -26.35 -20.53
N GLU A 425 -8.41 -25.13 -20.41
CA GLU A 425 -7.27 -24.78 -19.57
C GLU A 425 -7.72 -23.84 -18.44
N ALA A 426 -6.94 -23.72 -17.36
CA ALA A 426 -7.24 -22.73 -16.34
C ALA A 426 -7.18 -21.30 -16.93
N LEU A 427 -8.08 -20.42 -16.48
CA LEU A 427 -8.01 -19.00 -16.85
C LEU A 427 -6.66 -18.42 -16.38
N PRO A 428 -6.12 -17.40 -17.09
CA PRO A 428 -5.00 -16.61 -16.60
C PRO A 428 -5.23 -16.17 -15.16
N TRP A 429 -4.17 -16.14 -14.35
CA TRP A 429 -4.31 -16.01 -12.89
C TRP A 429 -5.01 -14.72 -12.43
N GLN A 430 -4.88 -13.62 -13.17
CA GLN A 430 -5.60 -12.36 -12.91
C GLN A 430 -7.06 -12.40 -13.34
N LEU A 431 -7.42 -13.27 -14.27
CA LEU A 431 -8.75 -13.35 -14.86
C LEU A 431 -9.62 -14.27 -14.01
N ASP A 432 -10.48 -13.69 -13.18
CA ASP A 432 -11.37 -14.44 -12.30
C ASP A 432 -12.60 -15.00 -13.04
N GLY A 433 -13.09 -14.27 -14.05
CA GLY A 433 -14.26 -14.65 -14.83
C GLY A 433 -14.19 -14.19 -16.27
N CYS A 434 -14.80 -14.97 -17.17
CA CYS A 434 -14.84 -14.67 -18.59
C CYS A 434 -16.13 -15.22 -19.20
N GLN A 435 -16.87 -14.34 -19.88
CA GLN A 435 -17.95 -14.69 -20.79
C GLN A 435 -17.73 -14.00 -22.13
N TYR A 436 -18.23 -14.60 -23.19
CA TYR A 436 -18.21 -14.03 -24.53
C TYR A 436 -19.63 -14.01 -25.12
N SER A 437 -19.85 -13.14 -26.09
CA SER A 437 -21.08 -13.10 -26.89
C SER A 437 -20.70 -12.95 -28.36
N LEU A 438 -21.12 -13.89 -29.20
CA LEU A 438 -20.87 -13.89 -30.64
C LEU A 438 -22.20 -13.82 -31.38
N ASP A 439 -22.34 -12.82 -32.26
CA ASP A 439 -23.47 -12.64 -33.16
C ASP A 439 -22.92 -12.34 -34.55
N ALA A 440 -22.60 -13.41 -35.29
CA ALA A 440 -22.01 -13.31 -36.61
C ALA A 440 -22.98 -12.69 -37.63
N ALA A 441 -24.29 -12.84 -37.43
CA ALA A 441 -25.31 -12.26 -38.31
C ALA A 441 -25.28 -10.73 -38.30
N HIS A 442 -24.94 -10.12 -37.16
CA HIS A 442 -24.76 -8.67 -37.02
C HIS A 442 -23.30 -8.25 -36.90
N GLU A 443 -22.36 -9.16 -37.17
CA GLU A 443 -20.92 -8.95 -37.05
C GLU A 443 -20.53 -8.37 -35.69
N LYS A 444 -21.00 -8.95 -34.57
CA LYS A 444 -20.70 -8.47 -33.21
C LYS A 444 -19.98 -9.51 -32.39
N LEU A 445 -18.98 -9.05 -31.63
CA LEU A 445 -18.30 -9.81 -30.60
C LEU A 445 -18.22 -8.98 -29.33
N GLY A 446 -18.52 -9.60 -28.20
CA GLY A 446 -18.43 -9.00 -26.87
C GLY A 446 -17.77 -9.91 -25.86
N PHE A 447 -17.21 -9.30 -24.82
CA PHE A 447 -16.62 -9.95 -23.66
C PHE A 447 -17.15 -9.34 -22.38
N LYS A 448 -17.47 -10.19 -21.40
CA LYS A 448 -17.61 -9.84 -19.98
C LYS A 448 -16.45 -10.47 -19.23
N ILE A 449 -15.53 -9.66 -18.77
CA ILE A 449 -14.34 -10.15 -18.04
C ILE A 449 -14.32 -9.61 -16.63
N LYS A 450 -13.81 -10.43 -15.71
CA LYS A 450 -13.54 -10.05 -14.33
C LYS A 450 -12.08 -10.25 -14.00
N TRP A 451 -11.41 -9.25 -13.44
CA TRP A 451 -10.00 -9.36 -13.07
C TRP A 451 -9.70 -8.69 -11.74
N ASP A 452 -8.73 -9.24 -11.01
CA ASP A 452 -8.32 -8.74 -9.71
C ASP A 452 -7.09 -7.82 -9.83
N CYS A 453 -7.12 -6.71 -9.09
CA CYS A 453 -5.99 -5.83 -8.86
C CYS A 453 -5.74 -5.71 -7.36
N ASP A 454 -4.61 -6.21 -6.89
CA ASP A 454 -4.23 -6.20 -5.47
C ASP A 454 -3.17 -5.14 -5.14
N ASP A 455 -2.71 -4.35 -6.14
CA ASP A 455 -1.63 -3.36 -6.03
C ASP A 455 -1.87 -2.26 -5.00
N ARG A 456 -3.10 -2.08 -4.54
CA ARG A 456 -3.49 -1.08 -3.52
C ARG A 456 -3.86 -1.71 -2.19
N ASP A 457 -4.54 -2.85 -2.19
CA ASP A 457 -4.93 -3.58 -0.98
C ASP A 457 -4.71 -5.08 -1.23
N PRO A 458 -3.51 -5.60 -0.89
CA PRO A 458 -3.18 -7.01 -1.13
C PRO A 458 -4.03 -8.00 -0.33
N LEU A 459 -4.59 -7.55 0.80
CA LEU A 459 -5.45 -8.38 1.65
C LEU A 459 -6.89 -8.39 1.14
N HIS A 460 -7.32 -7.32 0.46
CA HIS A 460 -8.65 -7.20 -0.11
C HIS A 460 -8.61 -6.63 -1.54
N PRO A 461 -8.03 -7.37 -2.51
CA PRO A 461 -7.94 -7.02 -3.92
C PRO A 461 -9.23 -6.41 -4.49
N ILE A 462 -9.07 -5.49 -5.45
CA ILE A 462 -10.18 -4.90 -6.17
C ILE A 462 -10.50 -5.79 -7.38
N LEU A 463 -11.68 -6.42 -7.35
CA LEU A 463 -12.25 -7.15 -8.47
C LEU A 463 -12.95 -6.18 -9.40
N PHE A 464 -12.41 -5.99 -10.60
CA PHE A 464 -13.04 -5.25 -11.70
C PHE A 464 -13.89 -6.19 -12.55
N GLU A 465 -14.98 -5.68 -13.09
CA GLU A 465 -15.84 -6.37 -14.06
C GLU A 465 -16.21 -5.40 -15.18
N ALA A 466 -15.87 -5.77 -16.42
CA ALA A 466 -16.13 -4.96 -17.60
C ALA A 466 -16.92 -5.72 -18.65
N GLU A 467 -17.86 -5.03 -19.31
CA GLU A 467 -18.55 -5.47 -20.52
C GLU A 467 -18.06 -4.64 -21.70
N ALA A 468 -17.40 -5.29 -22.66
CA ALA A 468 -16.85 -4.65 -23.84
C ALA A 468 -17.35 -5.33 -25.12
N SER A 469 -17.57 -4.56 -26.18
CA SER A 469 -17.97 -5.13 -27.48
C SER A 469 -17.46 -4.31 -28.66
N ALA A 470 -17.41 -4.93 -29.83
CA ALA A 470 -17.13 -4.28 -31.10
C ALA A 470 -17.80 -5.02 -32.26
N SER A 471 -17.76 -4.37 -33.42
CA SER A 471 -18.03 -5.04 -34.67
C SER A 471 -16.84 -5.91 -35.08
N LEU A 472 -17.10 -7.15 -35.47
CA LEU A 472 -16.11 -8.08 -35.97
C LEU A 472 -15.63 -7.62 -37.34
N PRO A 473 -14.31 -7.49 -37.55
CA PRO A 473 -13.80 -7.30 -38.90
C PRO A 473 -14.01 -8.58 -39.70
N LYS A 474 -14.03 -8.43 -41.04
CA LYS A 474 -14.17 -9.54 -41.97
C LYS A 474 -13.12 -10.62 -41.69
N GLU A 475 -13.58 -11.85 -41.49
CA GLU A 475 -12.75 -13.02 -41.24
C GLU A 475 -11.91 -13.40 -42.47
N GLU A 476 -10.66 -13.79 -42.23
CA GLU A 476 -9.84 -14.51 -43.20
C GLU A 476 -9.81 -16.00 -42.84
N CYS A 477 -10.32 -16.83 -43.73
CA CYS A 477 -10.33 -18.29 -43.55
C CYS A 477 -9.21 -18.93 -44.37
N ALA A 478 -8.31 -19.63 -43.68
CA ALA A 478 -7.33 -20.52 -44.27
C ALA A 478 -7.70 -21.96 -43.88
N SER A 479 -8.14 -22.76 -44.86
CA SER A 479 -8.61 -24.14 -44.66
C SER A 479 -9.74 -24.26 -43.64
N ASP A 480 -9.51 -24.92 -42.50
CA ASP A 480 -10.46 -25.18 -41.42
C ASP A 480 -10.38 -24.17 -40.27
N LYS A 481 -9.64 -23.07 -40.45
CA LYS A 481 -9.43 -22.02 -39.45
C LYS A 481 -9.78 -20.66 -40.02
N CYS A 482 -10.65 -19.94 -39.32
CA CYS A 482 -11.02 -18.56 -39.61
C CYS A 482 -10.55 -17.65 -38.47
N GLY A 483 -10.14 -16.43 -38.76
CA GLY A 483 -9.68 -15.51 -37.73
C GLY A 483 -9.42 -14.09 -38.24
N LEU A 484 -8.78 -13.29 -37.40
CA LEU A 484 -8.25 -11.98 -37.83
C LEU A 484 -7.17 -12.16 -38.90
N ALA A 485 -7.15 -11.24 -39.87
CA ALA A 485 -6.05 -11.13 -40.82
C ALA A 485 -4.70 -11.09 -40.09
N LYS A 486 -3.69 -11.80 -40.60
CA LYS A 486 -2.38 -11.94 -39.92
C LYS A 486 -1.69 -10.59 -39.65
N ASP A 487 -1.96 -9.60 -40.48
CA ASP A 487 -1.37 -8.25 -40.38
C ASP A 487 -2.29 -7.26 -39.63
N SER A 488 -3.35 -7.75 -38.99
CA SER A 488 -4.24 -6.93 -38.18
C SER A 488 -3.52 -6.38 -36.94
N LYS A 489 -3.83 -5.13 -36.57
CA LYS A 489 -3.40 -4.53 -35.29
C LYS A 489 -4.23 -4.97 -34.10
N GLY A 490 -5.21 -5.86 -34.32
CA GLY A 490 -6.24 -6.21 -33.36
C GLY A 490 -7.51 -5.36 -33.52
N VAL A 491 -8.52 -5.68 -32.72
CA VAL A 491 -9.82 -4.99 -32.68
C VAL A 491 -10.01 -4.37 -31.31
N GLU A 492 -10.32 -3.09 -31.27
CA GLU A 492 -10.65 -2.39 -30.04
C GLU A 492 -12.11 -2.66 -29.65
N LEU A 493 -12.31 -3.21 -28.46
CA LEU A 493 -13.61 -3.51 -27.85
C LEU A 493 -13.93 -2.38 -26.87
N ALA A 494 -14.92 -1.55 -27.18
CA ALA A 494 -15.30 -0.43 -26.33
C ALA A 494 -15.96 -0.94 -25.04
N ILE A 495 -15.47 -0.50 -23.88
CA ILE A 495 -16.07 -0.83 -22.58
C ILE A 495 -17.35 0.00 -22.42
N SER A 496 -18.48 -0.71 -22.34
CA SER A 496 -19.81 -0.13 -22.16
C SER A 496 -20.21 0.00 -20.69
N SER A 497 -19.67 -0.86 -19.83
CA SER A 497 -19.82 -0.78 -18.38
C SER A 497 -18.56 -1.29 -17.68
N LEU A 498 -18.14 -0.59 -16.64
CA LEU A 498 -17.07 -1.00 -15.72
C LEU A 498 -17.62 -0.91 -14.30
N THR A 499 -17.56 -2.00 -13.56
CA THR A 499 -17.91 -2.08 -12.14
C THR A 499 -16.74 -2.65 -11.36
N TRP A 500 -16.70 -2.41 -10.04
CA TRP A 500 -15.62 -2.91 -9.20
C TRP A 500 -16.11 -3.12 -7.76
N ALA A 501 -15.47 -4.07 -7.07
CA ALA A 501 -15.76 -4.40 -5.68
C ALA A 501 -14.49 -4.90 -4.98
N SER A 502 -14.44 -4.86 -3.65
CA SER A 502 -13.38 -5.54 -2.90
C SER A 502 -13.68 -7.04 -2.84
N SER A 503 -12.68 -7.88 -3.10
CA SER A 503 -12.74 -9.34 -3.05
C SER A 503 -12.95 -9.88 -1.62
N LYS A 504 -12.69 -9.05 -0.59
CA LYS A 504 -12.69 -9.39 0.85
C LYS A 504 -11.70 -10.49 1.26
N LYS A 505 -10.88 -10.98 0.35
CA LYS A 505 -9.86 -12.00 0.60
C LYS A 505 -8.65 -11.79 -0.32
N PRO A 506 -7.43 -12.16 0.09
CA PRO A 506 -6.26 -12.06 -0.76
C PRO A 506 -6.44 -12.81 -2.09
N MET A 507 -5.65 -12.44 -3.10
CA MET A 507 -5.61 -13.19 -4.35
C MET A 507 -5.03 -14.59 -4.09
N ASP A 508 -5.81 -15.62 -4.36
CA ASP A 508 -5.36 -17.02 -4.22
C ASP A 508 -4.60 -17.54 -5.46
N LYS A 509 -4.53 -16.74 -6.53
CA LYS A 509 -3.97 -17.09 -7.84
C LYS A 509 -2.93 -16.05 -8.24
N GLY A 510 -1.77 -16.49 -8.74
CA GLY A 510 -0.76 -15.58 -9.28
C GLY A 510 0.59 -16.23 -9.52
N PRO A 511 1.60 -15.44 -9.95
CA PRO A 511 2.97 -15.90 -10.07
C PRO A 511 3.44 -16.46 -8.73
N LEU A 512 4.52 -17.22 -8.70
CA LEU A 512 4.96 -17.83 -7.45
C LEU A 512 5.92 -16.92 -6.69
N LEU A 513 5.49 -15.72 -6.28
CA LEU A 513 6.25 -14.90 -5.32
C LEU A 513 5.77 -15.16 -3.89
N PRO A 514 6.49 -14.71 -2.85
CA PRO A 514 5.90 -14.51 -1.52
C PRO A 514 4.97 -13.30 -1.58
N TRP A 515 3.82 -13.47 -2.23
CA TRP A 515 2.73 -12.53 -2.20
C TRP A 515 1.98 -12.64 -0.86
N ILE A 516 1.23 -11.59 -0.49
CA ILE A 516 0.39 -11.56 0.73
C ILE A 516 -0.70 -12.62 0.66
#